data_AF-A0A0Q5KS69-F1
#
_entry.id   AF-A0A0Q5KS69-F1
#
_cell.length_a   1.000
_cell.length_b   1.000
_cell.length_c   1.000
_cell.angle_alpha   90.00
_cell.angle_beta   90.00
_cell.angle_gamma   90.00
#
_symmetry.space_group_name_H-M   'P 1'
#
loop_
_entity.id
_entity.type
_entity.pdbx_description
1 polymer ?
#
loop_
_entity_poly.entity_id
_entity_poly.type
_entity_poly.pdbx_seq_one_letter_code
_entity_poly.pdbx_strand_id
1 'polypeptide(L)'
;MVMDHEKQRARYVAGTEGAPPVPPPGGYRNARRQSGAVTPPQYGAPAPAATATATASEAKKPANALGWIALVVGILFALILLITLAVGATDTLYGVTMLALQLVVVAVIIGTLFTARGRTLAAVALGITLVFNVATVGGIGALQTSASGSYDGMKSEEQKHEEAYPGIKGTDPQDALQQQSLEEVRSEADGLFAEIRERITAEYGYEWVQVGDEDLRPERNGYGGESMLVEYTSIGWATTEPIQDYSTKLDVMATIDSVVAEHGLPPLYSFNGEFSGIDPTMIAKLYGSEDPREQHTWEYYTDNYPDPMRLYANIYDLSNDPTGDFLKTREAQNARTGEPLEGLQMVVIASAVLSEDDQAEFEEKLKDYPGFQ
;
A
#
# COMPACT_ATOMS: atom_id res chain seq x y z
N MET A 1 1.82 -10.71 24.43
CA MET A 1 2.85 -9.65 24.56
C MET A 1 2.25 -8.45 23.84
N VAL A 2 1.81 -7.43 24.57
CA VAL A 2 0.96 -6.34 24.03
C VAL A 2 1.72 -5.62 22.91
N MET A 3 1.29 -5.85 21.67
CA MET A 3 1.73 -5.07 20.51
C MET A 3 1.11 -3.69 20.62
N ASP A 4 1.97 -2.69 20.70
CA ASP A 4 1.61 -1.29 20.75
C ASP A 4 0.92 -0.89 19.44
N HIS A 5 -0.41 -0.69 19.46
CA HIS A 5 -1.23 -0.43 18.26
C HIS A 5 -0.81 0.87 17.53
N GLU A 6 -0.09 1.77 18.20
CA GLU A 6 0.57 2.92 17.57
C GLU A 6 1.71 2.51 16.62
N LYS A 7 2.40 1.39 16.87
CA LYS A 7 3.47 0.87 15.99
C LYS A 7 2.94 0.25 14.70
N GLN A 8 1.71 -0.27 14.69
CA GLN A 8 1.07 -0.73 13.46
C GLN A 8 0.58 0.46 12.62
N ARG A 9 0.04 1.52 13.24
CA ARG A 9 -0.26 2.78 12.54
C ARG A 9 0.99 3.43 11.94
N ALA A 10 2.14 3.28 12.59
CA ALA A 10 3.43 3.74 12.06
C ALA A 10 3.98 2.91 10.89
N ARG A 11 3.51 1.67 10.65
CA ARG A 11 3.99 0.83 9.52
C ARG A 11 3.52 1.32 8.15
N TYR A 12 2.43 2.08 8.10
CA TYR A 12 1.89 2.60 6.84
C TYR A 12 2.05 4.12 6.67
N VAL A 13 2.73 4.78 7.60
CA VAL A 13 3.10 6.20 7.51
C VAL A 13 4.63 6.33 7.45
N ALA A 14 5.14 6.39 6.22
CA ALA A 14 6.46 6.85 5.80
C ALA A 14 7.72 6.31 6.54
N GLY A 15 8.32 5.25 6.00
CA GLY A 15 9.69 4.80 6.33
C GLY A 15 10.35 4.02 5.19
N THR A 16 11.61 4.30 4.89
CA THR A 16 12.38 3.82 3.71
C THR A 16 12.83 2.37 3.80
N GLU A 17 11.92 1.41 4.03
CA GLU A 17 12.25 -0.03 4.03
C GLU A 17 11.73 -0.80 2.80
N GLY A 18 11.27 -0.07 1.78
CA GLY A 18 10.91 -0.62 0.46
C GLY A 18 11.96 -0.42 -0.64
N ALA A 19 13.18 0.01 -0.31
CA ALA A 19 14.24 0.10 -1.31
C ALA A 19 14.77 -1.30 -1.64
N PRO A 20 14.82 -1.72 -2.92
CA PRO A 20 15.43 -3.00 -3.28
C PRO A 20 16.89 -3.05 -2.77
N PRO A 21 17.39 -4.23 -2.37
CA PRO A 21 18.72 -4.34 -1.75
C PRO A 21 19.81 -3.75 -2.65
N VAL A 22 20.76 -3.05 -2.03
CA VAL A 22 21.96 -2.54 -2.71
C VAL A 22 22.65 -3.69 -3.47
N PRO A 23 23.06 -3.49 -4.74
CA PRO A 23 23.63 -4.55 -5.54
C PRO A 23 24.90 -5.12 -4.88
N PRO A 24 25.17 -6.43 -5.03
CA PRO A 24 26.37 -7.05 -4.48
C PRO A 24 27.64 -6.39 -5.06
N PRO A 25 28.80 -6.47 -4.36
CA PRO A 25 30.06 -5.95 -4.86
C PRO A 25 30.37 -6.50 -6.27
N GLY A 26 30.15 -5.67 -7.30
CA GLY A 26 30.29 -6.05 -8.71
C GLY A 26 29.09 -5.73 -9.63
N GLY A 27 27.89 -5.51 -9.08
CA GLY A 27 26.66 -5.22 -9.85
C GLY A 27 25.95 -6.45 -10.42
N TYR A 28 24.71 -6.29 -10.91
CA TYR A 28 23.90 -7.38 -11.49
C TYR A 28 24.52 -7.94 -12.78
N ARG A 29 24.47 -9.27 -12.95
CA ARG A 29 24.88 -9.95 -14.18
C ARG A 29 24.13 -9.34 -15.38
N ASN A 30 24.87 -8.90 -16.39
CA ASN A 30 24.43 -8.29 -17.66
C ASN A 30 24.14 -6.78 -17.68
N ALA A 31 24.46 -6.01 -16.63
CA ALA A 31 24.45 -4.54 -16.72
C ALA A 31 25.59 -4.04 -17.65
N ARG A 32 25.25 -3.51 -18.83
CA ARG A 32 26.22 -2.87 -19.74
C ARG A 32 26.80 -1.62 -19.09
N ARG A 33 28.10 -1.65 -18.78
CA ARG A 33 28.86 -0.46 -18.34
C ARG A 33 29.31 0.34 -19.55
N GLN A 34 29.07 1.65 -19.53
CA GLN A 34 29.72 2.61 -20.42
C GLN A 34 31.16 2.80 -19.91
N SER A 35 32.13 2.32 -20.67
CA SER A 35 33.55 2.47 -20.38
C SER A 35 34.07 3.81 -20.87
N GLY A 36 34.43 4.70 -19.95
CA GLY A 36 35.20 5.90 -20.24
C GLY A 36 36.16 6.16 -19.08
N ALA A 37 37.46 6.16 -19.36
CA ALA A 37 38.51 6.33 -18.37
C ALA A 37 38.53 7.77 -17.83
N VAL A 38 38.42 7.92 -16.52
CA VAL A 38 38.72 9.18 -15.81
C VAL A 38 40.20 9.15 -15.43
N THR A 39 41.01 9.92 -16.15
CA THR A 39 42.41 10.20 -15.78
C THR A 39 42.46 11.08 -14.53
N PRO A 40 43.23 10.72 -13.48
CA PRO A 40 43.44 11.59 -12.32
C PRO A 40 44.45 12.70 -12.65
N PRO A 41 44.32 13.91 -12.06
CA PRO A 41 45.28 14.99 -12.28
C PRO A 41 46.57 14.76 -11.49
N GLN A 42 47.70 14.83 -12.21
CA GLN A 42 49.05 14.78 -11.67
C GLN A 42 49.44 16.13 -11.04
N TYR A 43 49.85 16.11 -9.78
CA TYR A 43 50.51 17.25 -9.12
C TYR A 43 52.03 17.18 -9.29
N GLY A 44 52.61 18.27 -9.80
CA GLY A 44 53.95 18.77 -9.43
C GLY A 44 55.13 18.46 -10.38
N ALA A 45 55.65 19.50 -11.06
CA ALA A 45 57.06 19.96 -11.04
C ALA A 45 57.33 21.04 -12.13
N PRO A 46 58.35 21.91 -11.97
CA PRO A 46 58.37 23.28 -12.51
C PRO A 46 59.34 23.53 -13.69
N ALA A 47 59.06 24.54 -14.53
CA ALA A 47 60.00 25.45 -15.24
C ALA A 47 59.28 26.20 -16.39
N PRO A 48 59.85 27.28 -16.99
CA PRO A 48 60.80 28.27 -16.51
C PRO A 48 60.25 29.72 -16.59
N ALA A 49 61.03 30.67 -16.10
CA ALA A 49 60.75 32.10 -16.09
C ALA A 49 60.35 32.66 -17.47
N ALA A 50 59.17 33.29 -17.53
CA ALA A 50 58.82 34.26 -18.55
C ALA A 50 58.67 35.63 -17.89
N THR A 51 59.53 36.54 -18.31
CA THR A 51 59.58 37.95 -17.95
C THR A 51 58.21 38.62 -18.03
N ALA A 52 57.79 39.21 -16.91
CA ALA A 52 56.61 40.04 -16.82
C ALA A 52 56.82 41.34 -17.62
N THR A 53 56.03 41.52 -18.67
CA THR A 53 55.73 42.85 -19.20
C THR A 53 54.34 43.21 -18.68
N ALA A 54 54.28 44.11 -17.71
CA ALA A 54 53.05 44.64 -17.17
C ALA A 54 52.32 45.45 -18.25
N THR A 55 51.30 44.87 -18.87
CA THR A 55 50.28 45.63 -19.59
C THR A 55 49.15 45.97 -18.62
N ALA A 56 48.87 47.27 -18.54
CA ALA A 56 47.98 47.94 -17.60
C ALA A 56 46.66 47.20 -17.34
N SER A 57 46.22 47.19 -16.07
CA SER A 57 44.87 46.85 -15.68
C SER A 57 43.89 47.71 -16.47
N GLU A 58 43.17 47.13 -17.43
CA GLU A 58 41.96 47.74 -17.94
C GLU A 58 41.00 47.95 -16.77
N ALA A 59 40.61 49.20 -16.53
CA ALA A 59 39.55 49.52 -15.59
C ALA A 59 38.30 48.71 -15.97
N LYS A 60 37.79 47.89 -15.05
CA LYS A 60 36.53 47.13 -15.23
C LYS A 60 35.42 48.12 -15.62
N LYS A 61 35.10 48.17 -16.91
CA LYS A 61 33.96 48.94 -17.41
C LYS A 61 32.67 48.34 -16.86
N PRO A 62 31.68 49.17 -16.48
CA PRO A 62 30.46 48.71 -15.84
C PRO A 62 29.71 47.70 -16.70
N ALA A 63 29.11 46.71 -16.06
CA ALA A 63 28.37 45.65 -16.74
C ALA A 63 27.24 46.22 -17.60
N ASN A 64 26.98 45.58 -18.74
CA ASN A 64 25.95 45.99 -19.68
C ASN A 64 24.54 45.81 -19.07
N ALA A 65 23.63 46.74 -19.31
CA ALA A 65 22.25 46.73 -18.82
C ALA A 65 21.52 45.40 -19.11
N LEU A 66 21.81 44.78 -20.26
CA LEU A 66 21.27 43.47 -20.64
C LEU A 66 21.66 42.34 -19.67
N GLY A 67 22.90 42.34 -19.14
CA GLY A 67 23.35 41.35 -18.17
C GLY A 67 22.64 41.48 -16.82
N TRP A 68 22.36 42.72 -16.41
CA TRP A 68 21.56 42.98 -15.21
C TRP A 68 20.09 42.58 -15.39
N ILE A 69 19.50 42.85 -16.57
CA ILE A 69 18.14 42.41 -16.90
C ILE A 69 18.05 40.89 -16.84
N ALA A 70 18.98 40.15 -17.46
CA ALA A 70 18.99 38.70 -17.41
C ALA A 70 19.11 38.16 -15.98
N LEU A 71 19.95 38.76 -15.15
CA LEU A 71 20.11 38.37 -13.74
C LEU A 71 18.85 38.64 -12.92
N VAL A 72 18.27 39.84 -13.04
CA VAL A 72 17.04 40.21 -12.31
C VAL A 72 15.87 39.33 -12.72
N VAL A 73 15.71 39.07 -14.02
CA VAL A 73 14.66 38.18 -14.53
C VAL A 73 14.84 36.75 -14.03
N GLY A 74 16.07 36.22 -14.02
CA GLY A 74 16.36 34.89 -13.48
C GLY A 74 16.06 34.77 -11.97
N ILE A 75 16.41 35.80 -11.18
CA ILE A 75 16.10 35.85 -9.74
C ILE A 75 14.60 35.94 -9.49
N LEU A 76 13.90 36.83 -10.20
CA LEU A 76 12.45 36.99 -10.06
C LEU A 76 11.71 35.70 -10.41
N PHE A 77 12.13 35.02 -11.48
CA PHE A 77 11.57 33.74 -11.85
C PHE A 77 11.77 32.68 -10.76
N ALA A 78 12.97 32.56 -10.20
CA ALA A 78 13.23 31.65 -9.09
C ALA A 78 12.37 31.96 -7.85
N LEU A 79 12.20 33.24 -7.51
CA LEU A 79 11.33 33.67 -6.41
C LEU A 79 9.86 33.33 -6.65
N ILE A 80 9.37 33.54 -7.87
CA ILE A 80 8.00 33.18 -8.25
C ILE A 80 7.78 31.67 -8.04
N LEU A 81 8.70 30.83 -8.53
CA LEU A 81 8.60 29.37 -8.36
C LEU A 81 8.59 28.96 -6.89
N LEU A 82 9.46 29.54 -6.06
CA LEU A 82 9.53 29.25 -4.64
C LEU A 82 8.27 29.71 -3.87
N ILE A 83 7.72 30.87 -4.21
CA ILE A 83 6.47 31.37 -3.61
C ILE A 83 5.31 30.47 -4.01
N THR A 84 5.18 30.10 -5.29
CA THR A 84 4.13 29.18 -5.73
C THR A 84 4.23 27.81 -5.08
N LEU A 85 5.45 27.31 -4.84
CA LEU A 85 5.67 26.09 -4.08
C LEU A 85 5.24 26.25 -2.62
N ALA A 86 5.61 27.36 -1.97
CA ALA A 86 5.28 27.63 -0.56
C ALA A 86 3.77 27.79 -0.30
N VAL A 87 3.01 28.25 -1.30
CA VAL A 87 1.54 28.41 -1.22
C VAL A 87 0.80 27.15 -1.73
N GLY A 88 1.52 26.12 -2.19
CA GLY A 88 0.91 24.85 -2.65
C GLY A 88 0.22 24.93 -4.01
N ALA A 89 0.52 25.94 -4.84
CA ALA A 89 -0.10 26.16 -6.14
C ALA A 89 0.57 25.34 -7.26
N THR A 90 0.62 24.01 -7.12
CA THR A 90 1.30 23.10 -8.06
C THR A 90 0.70 23.11 -9.47
N ASP A 91 -0.61 23.36 -9.62
CA ASP A 91 -1.26 23.48 -10.93
C ASP A 91 -0.77 24.69 -11.71
N THR A 92 -0.42 25.77 -11.00
CA THR A 92 0.19 26.95 -11.61
C THR A 92 1.60 26.60 -12.09
N LEU A 93 2.37 25.81 -11.32
CA LEU A 93 3.72 25.38 -11.69
C LEU A 93 3.73 24.53 -12.98
N TYR A 94 2.81 23.58 -13.12
CA TYR A 94 2.72 22.73 -14.31
C TYR A 94 1.88 23.31 -15.46
N GLY A 95 1.23 24.45 -15.23
CA GLY A 95 0.42 25.12 -16.22
C GLY A 95 1.23 25.58 -17.45
N VAL A 96 0.57 25.59 -18.61
CA VAL A 96 1.14 26.05 -19.89
C VAL A 96 1.77 27.44 -19.76
N THR A 97 1.18 28.30 -18.91
CA THR A 97 1.67 29.66 -18.64
C THR A 97 3.04 29.68 -17.96
N MET A 98 3.32 28.80 -16.98
CA MET A 98 4.62 28.76 -16.31
C MET A 98 5.71 28.15 -17.20
N LEU A 99 5.35 27.14 -17.99
CA LEU A 99 6.26 26.58 -19.01
C LEU A 99 6.62 27.63 -20.06
N ALA A 100 5.64 28.40 -20.55
CA ALA A 100 5.88 29.49 -21.48
C ALA A 100 6.76 30.59 -20.85
N LEU A 101 6.51 30.96 -19.60
CA LEU A 101 7.32 31.93 -18.87
C LEU A 101 8.78 31.46 -18.73
N GLN A 102 9.00 30.18 -18.39
CA GLN A 102 10.34 29.60 -18.32
C GLN A 102 11.08 29.69 -19.65
N LEU A 103 10.41 29.37 -20.77
CA LEU A 103 11.01 29.47 -22.10
C LEU A 103 11.39 30.90 -22.46
N VAL A 104 10.56 31.89 -22.11
CA VAL A 104 10.85 33.31 -22.32
C VAL A 104 12.07 33.74 -21.50
N VAL A 105 12.15 33.36 -20.22
CA VAL A 105 13.29 33.66 -19.34
C VAL A 105 14.58 33.06 -19.91
N VAL A 106 14.55 31.79 -20.33
CA VAL A 106 15.69 31.11 -20.95
C VAL A 106 16.11 31.79 -22.26
N ALA A 107 15.16 32.19 -23.11
CA ALA A 107 15.46 32.89 -24.37
C ALA A 107 16.16 34.24 -24.12
N VAL A 108 15.73 35.01 -23.10
CA VAL A 108 16.37 36.27 -22.69
C VAL A 108 17.80 36.03 -22.18
N ILE A 109 18.00 35.00 -21.37
CA ILE A 109 19.32 34.65 -20.84
C ILE A 109 20.26 34.21 -21.98
N ILE A 110 19.80 33.34 -22.88
CA ILE A 110 20.58 32.86 -24.03
C ILE A 110 20.93 34.02 -24.96
N GLY A 111 19.97 34.89 -25.30
CA GLY A 111 20.22 36.09 -26.11
C GLY A 111 21.29 36.99 -25.49
N THR A 112 21.33 37.07 -24.15
CA THR A 112 22.33 37.87 -23.43
C THR A 112 23.71 37.23 -23.39
N LEU A 113 23.82 35.89 -23.45
CA LEU A 113 25.11 35.17 -23.51
C LEU A 113 25.92 35.48 -24.77
N PHE A 114 25.26 35.82 -25.88
CA PHE A 114 25.92 36.23 -27.12
C PHE A 114 26.49 37.66 -27.06
N THR A 115 26.26 38.39 -25.96
CA THR A 115 26.86 39.71 -25.76
C THR A 115 28.14 39.61 -24.93
N ALA A 116 29.25 40.10 -25.47
CA ALA A 116 30.57 40.02 -24.83
C ALA A 116 30.60 40.62 -23.41
N ARG A 117 29.74 41.62 -23.14
CA ARG A 117 29.65 42.34 -21.87
C ARG A 117 28.56 41.83 -20.91
N GLY A 118 27.64 40.98 -21.38
CA GLY A 118 26.55 40.40 -20.56
C GLY A 118 26.81 38.96 -20.14
N ARG A 119 27.78 38.28 -20.78
CA ARG A 119 28.03 36.84 -20.64
C ARG A 119 28.20 36.35 -19.21
N THR A 120 28.92 37.08 -18.35
CA THR A 120 29.16 36.65 -16.97
C THR A 120 27.89 36.66 -16.12
N LEU A 121 27.09 37.72 -16.20
CA LEU A 121 25.82 37.81 -15.46
C LEU A 121 24.76 36.86 -16.03
N ALA A 122 24.74 36.68 -17.35
CA ALA A 122 23.87 35.70 -18.00
C ALA A 122 24.25 34.25 -17.64
N ALA A 123 25.54 33.94 -17.45
CA ALA A 123 25.96 32.61 -16.98
C ALA A 123 25.50 32.34 -15.54
N VAL A 124 25.54 33.35 -14.66
CA VAL A 124 25.01 33.25 -13.30
C VAL A 124 23.49 33.08 -13.33
N ALA A 125 22.78 33.88 -14.14
CA ALA A 125 21.33 33.77 -14.32
C ALA A 125 20.93 32.39 -14.85
N LEU A 126 21.66 31.86 -15.82
CA LEU A 126 21.44 30.51 -16.36
C LEU A 126 21.61 29.45 -15.27
N GLY A 127 22.65 29.56 -14.44
CA GLY A 127 22.84 28.66 -13.30
C GLY A 127 21.66 28.67 -12.34
N ILE A 128 21.15 29.86 -11.99
CA ILE A 128 19.97 30.01 -11.12
C ILE A 128 18.74 29.38 -11.78
N THR A 129 18.46 29.68 -13.05
CA THR A 129 17.28 29.15 -13.77
C THR A 129 17.36 27.64 -14.00
N LEU A 130 18.55 27.07 -14.18
CA LEU A 130 18.71 25.61 -14.29
C LEU A 130 18.46 24.90 -12.96
N VAL A 131 18.85 25.51 -11.83
CA VAL A 131 18.57 24.95 -10.49
C VAL A 131 17.10 25.14 -10.12
N PHE A 132 16.55 26.33 -10.34
CA PHE A 132 15.15 26.69 -10.06
C PHE A 132 14.35 26.72 -11.37
N ASN A 133 14.01 25.53 -11.86
CA ASN A 133 13.12 25.35 -13.00
C ASN A 133 11.83 24.63 -12.60
N VAL A 134 10.81 24.69 -13.45
CA VAL A 134 9.49 24.08 -13.24
C VAL A 134 9.58 22.59 -12.92
N ALA A 135 10.46 21.82 -13.58
CA ALA A 135 10.60 20.40 -13.32
C ALA A 135 11.25 20.10 -11.96
N THR A 136 12.28 20.86 -11.56
CA THR A 136 12.95 20.65 -10.27
C THR A 136 12.06 21.07 -9.09
N VAL A 137 11.41 22.24 -9.19
CA VAL A 137 10.50 22.72 -8.14
C VAL A 137 9.22 21.87 -8.10
N GLY A 138 8.68 21.50 -9.26
CA GLY A 138 7.54 20.60 -9.37
C GLY A 138 7.83 19.19 -8.82
N GLY A 139 9.02 18.65 -9.09
CA GLY A 139 9.44 17.34 -8.55
C GLY A 139 9.54 17.33 -7.03
N ILE A 140 10.01 18.43 -6.41
CA ILE A 140 10.03 18.58 -4.95
C ILE A 140 8.59 18.67 -4.40
N GLY A 141 7.70 19.43 -5.06
CA GLY A 141 6.29 19.51 -4.68
C GLY A 141 5.59 18.16 -4.72
N ALA A 142 5.79 17.38 -5.78
CA ALA A 142 5.20 16.04 -5.91
C ALA A 142 5.68 15.07 -4.82
N LEU A 143 6.97 15.12 -4.45
CA LEU A 143 7.51 14.32 -3.35
C LEU A 143 6.93 14.74 -1.99
N GLN A 144 6.73 16.04 -1.77
CA GLN A 144 6.15 16.55 -0.53
C GLN A 144 4.67 16.18 -0.39
N THR A 145 3.87 16.30 -1.46
CA THR A 145 2.46 15.86 -1.49
C THR A 145 2.33 14.35 -1.35
N SER A 146 3.21 13.57 -1.98
CA SER A 146 3.24 12.12 -1.83
C SER A 146 3.64 11.69 -0.41
N ALA A 147 4.49 12.44 0.28
CA ALA A 147 4.94 12.13 1.63
C ALA A 147 3.94 12.58 2.71
N SER A 148 3.17 13.64 2.47
CA SER A 148 2.18 14.15 3.42
C SER A 148 0.80 13.52 3.28
N GLY A 149 0.50 12.85 2.16
CA GLY A 149 -0.83 12.32 1.86
C GLY A 149 -1.92 13.38 1.66
N SER A 150 -1.58 14.66 1.83
CA SER A 150 -2.49 15.79 1.76
C SER A 150 -2.54 16.33 0.33
N TYR A 151 -3.62 16.01 -0.37
CA TYR A 151 -4.05 16.67 -1.60
C TYR A 151 -5.05 17.81 -1.29
N ASP A 152 -4.97 18.41 -0.10
CA ASP A 152 -5.99 19.35 0.42
C ASP A 152 -6.23 20.58 -0.46
N GLY A 153 -5.27 20.91 -1.34
CA GLY A 153 -5.37 21.98 -2.34
C GLY A 153 -5.81 21.55 -3.75
N MET A 154 -5.94 20.24 -4.03
CA MET A 154 -6.26 19.71 -5.36
C MET A 154 -7.67 19.11 -5.48
N LYS A 155 -8.36 18.87 -4.35
CA LYS A 155 -9.71 18.28 -4.35
C LYS A 155 -10.78 19.35 -4.33
N SER A 156 -11.78 19.22 -5.19
CA SER A 156 -12.99 20.06 -5.10
C SER A 156 -13.74 19.78 -3.80
N GLU A 157 -14.57 20.72 -3.35
CA GLU A 157 -15.44 20.48 -2.18
C GLU A 157 -16.40 19.30 -2.41
N GLU A 158 -16.80 19.07 -3.66
CA GLU A 158 -17.57 17.89 -4.06
C GLU A 158 -16.78 16.59 -3.82
N GLN A 159 -15.51 16.52 -4.24
CA GLN A 159 -14.67 15.35 -4.00
C GLN A 159 -14.42 15.12 -2.51
N LYS A 160 -14.20 16.18 -1.73
CA LYS A 160 -14.05 16.06 -0.27
C LYS A 160 -15.32 15.55 0.39
N HIS A 161 -16.48 16.00 -0.09
CA HIS A 161 -17.77 15.50 0.36
C HIS A 161 -17.92 14.02 0.01
N GLU A 162 -17.72 13.61 -1.24
CA GLU A 162 -17.78 12.20 -1.66
C GLU A 162 -16.83 11.31 -0.84
N GLU A 163 -15.60 11.76 -0.57
CA GLU A 163 -14.63 11.03 0.25
C GLU A 163 -15.04 10.88 1.71
N ALA A 164 -15.91 11.74 2.22
CA ALA A 164 -16.43 11.67 3.58
C ALA A 164 -17.76 10.87 3.68
N TYR A 165 -18.21 10.26 2.57
CA TYR A 165 -19.37 9.39 2.57
C TYR A 165 -19.19 8.22 3.55
N PRO A 166 -20.11 8.01 4.52
CA PRO A 166 -19.94 7.02 5.57
C PRO A 166 -20.18 5.57 5.09
N GLY A 167 -20.90 5.37 3.99
CA GLY A 167 -21.22 4.05 3.43
C GLY A 167 -20.20 3.56 2.39
N ILE A 168 -20.59 2.58 1.59
CA ILE A 168 -19.78 2.02 0.50
C ILE A 168 -20.52 2.22 -0.81
N LYS A 169 -19.84 2.78 -1.81
CA LYS A 169 -20.35 2.97 -3.16
C LYS A 169 -20.84 1.66 -3.81
N GLY A 170 -22.00 1.71 -4.44
CA GLY A 170 -22.75 0.59 -4.99
C GLY A 170 -23.61 -0.20 -4.00
N THR A 171 -23.72 0.21 -2.73
CA THR A 171 -24.43 -0.52 -1.66
C THR A 171 -25.50 0.35 -1.02
N ASP A 172 -26.68 -0.21 -0.74
CA ASP A 172 -27.70 0.53 0.00
C ASP A 172 -27.24 0.70 1.46
N PRO A 173 -27.12 1.93 2.00
CA PRO A 173 -26.73 2.13 3.40
C PRO A 173 -27.72 1.51 4.38
N GLN A 174 -28.95 1.25 3.95
CA GLN A 174 -29.92 0.52 4.76
C GLN A 174 -29.53 -0.95 4.96
N ASP A 175 -28.77 -1.56 4.06
CA ASP A 175 -28.28 -2.93 4.23
C ASP A 175 -27.36 -3.00 5.47
N ALA A 176 -26.43 -2.05 5.62
CA ALA A 176 -25.53 -1.96 6.77
C ALA A 176 -26.24 -1.69 8.10
N LEU A 177 -27.43 -1.06 8.06
CA LEU A 177 -28.26 -0.78 9.24
C LEU A 177 -29.20 -1.94 9.61
N GLN A 178 -29.48 -2.85 8.68
CA GLN A 178 -30.44 -3.94 8.85
C GLN A 178 -29.77 -5.29 9.05
N GLN A 179 -28.54 -5.46 8.55
CA GLN A 179 -27.72 -6.65 8.79
C GLN A 179 -27.22 -6.71 10.24
N GLN A 180 -26.63 -7.84 10.61
CA GLN A 180 -25.96 -8.00 11.91
C GLN A 180 -24.93 -6.89 12.20
N SER A 181 -24.93 -6.39 13.44
CA SER A 181 -23.93 -5.46 13.93
C SER A 181 -22.56 -6.12 14.10
N LEU A 182 -21.50 -5.32 14.24
CA LEU A 182 -20.17 -5.83 14.59
C LEU A 182 -20.21 -6.65 15.89
N GLU A 183 -20.94 -6.18 16.89
CA GLU A 183 -21.07 -6.82 18.20
C GLU A 183 -21.84 -8.14 18.12
N GLU A 184 -22.90 -8.21 17.32
CA GLU A 184 -23.66 -9.44 17.06
C GLU A 184 -22.80 -10.48 16.34
N VAL A 185 -22.07 -10.09 15.29
CA VAL A 185 -21.16 -10.99 14.57
C VAL A 185 -20.06 -11.52 15.49
N ARG A 186 -19.48 -10.68 16.35
CA ARG A 186 -18.49 -11.11 17.35
C ARG A 186 -19.05 -12.17 18.29
N SER A 187 -20.23 -11.92 18.86
CA SER A 187 -20.88 -12.85 19.78
C SER A 187 -21.21 -14.18 19.10
N GLU A 188 -21.68 -14.13 17.85
CA GLU A 188 -22.02 -15.32 17.07
C GLU A 188 -20.77 -16.15 16.74
N ALA A 189 -19.70 -15.49 16.28
CA ALA A 189 -18.42 -16.14 15.98
C ALA A 189 -17.81 -16.82 17.22
N ASP A 190 -17.84 -16.15 18.38
CA ASP A 190 -17.34 -16.69 19.64
C ASP A 190 -18.13 -17.94 20.09
N GLY A 191 -19.46 -17.90 19.98
CA GLY A 191 -20.32 -19.03 20.27
C GLY A 191 -20.04 -20.22 19.36
N LEU A 192 -20.01 -19.96 18.04
CA LEU A 192 -19.74 -20.97 17.01
C LEU A 192 -18.39 -21.65 17.23
N PHE A 193 -17.32 -20.88 17.49
CA PHE A 193 -16.01 -21.45 17.77
C PHE A 193 -15.92 -22.18 19.10
N ALA A 194 -16.61 -21.72 20.15
CA ALA A 194 -16.63 -22.44 21.42
C ALA A 194 -17.22 -23.84 21.22
N GLU A 195 -18.33 -23.94 20.50
CA GLU A 195 -19.02 -25.21 20.29
C GLU A 195 -18.27 -26.15 19.33
N ILE A 196 -17.74 -25.64 18.21
CA ILE A 196 -16.90 -26.45 17.30
C ILE A 196 -15.72 -27.05 18.08
N ARG A 197 -15.01 -26.23 18.86
CA ARG A 197 -13.84 -26.69 19.62
C ARG A 197 -14.24 -27.70 20.68
N GLU A 198 -15.33 -27.48 21.41
CA GLU A 198 -15.82 -28.42 22.41
C GLU A 198 -16.12 -29.80 21.80
N ARG A 199 -16.89 -29.85 20.71
CA ARG A 199 -17.26 -31.13 20.07
C ARG A 199 -16.06 -31.85 19.49
N ILE A 200 -15.19 -31.13 18.77
CA ILE A 200 -13.99 -31.71 18.19
C ILE A 200 -13.04 -32.23 19.27
N THR A 201 -12.89 -31.50 20.39
CA THR A 201 -12.08 -31.95 21.53
C THR A 201 -12.69 -33.21 22.15
N ALA A 202 -14.00 -33.24 22.36
CA ALA A 202 -14.68 -34.37 22.99
C ALA A 202 -14.63 -35.65 22.14
N GLU A 203 -14.74 -35.52 20.82
CA GLU A 203 -14.81 -36.66 19.90
C GLU A 203 -13.43 -37.16 19.45
N TYR A 204 -12.51 -36.24 19.16
CA TYR A 204 -11.21 -36.59 18.56
C TYR A 204 -10.02 -36.32 19.47
N GLY A 205 -10.21 -35.60 20.60
CA GLY A 205 -9.14 -35.30 21.56
C GLY A 205 -8.14 -34.24 21.11
N TYR A 206 -8.48 -33.42 20.11
CA TYR A 206 -7.60 -32.35 19.64
C TYR A 206 -7.57 -31.18 20.63
N GLU A 207 -6.36 -30.64 20.82
CA GLU A 207 -6.13 -29.44 21.61
C GLU A 207 -6.02 -28.20 20.71
N TRP A 208 -6.31 -27.03 21.27
CA TRP A 208 -6.46 -25.80 20.49
C TRP A 208 -5.47 -24.71 20.91
N VAL A 209 -5.00 -23.96 19.91
CA VAL A 209 -4.24 -22.74 20.11
C VAL A 209 -4.91 -21.59 19.37
N GLN A 210 -4.91 -20.42 19.99
CA GLN A 210 -5.31 -19.18 19.34
C GLN A 210 -4.29 -18.81 18.26
N VAL A 211 -4.77 -18.46 17.07
CA VAL A 211 -3.95 -17.99 15.95
C VAL A 211 -4.43 -16.62 15.50
N GLY A 212 -3.53 -15.63 15.57
CA GLY A 212 -3.89 -14.24 15.34
C GLY A 212 -4.69 -13.60 16.48
N ASP A 213 -4.85 -12.29 16.35
CA ASP A 213 -5.72 -11.48 17.19
C ASP A 213 -6.92 -11.03 16.35
N GLU A 214 -7.96 -10.53 17.01
CA GLU A 214 -9.03 -9.82 16.33
C GLU A 214 -8.46 -8.63 15.54
N ASP A 215 -8.92 -8.45 14.31
CA ASP A 215 -8.56 -7.31 13.47
C ASP A 215 -9.82 -6.60 12.94
N LEU A 216 -9.78 -5.27 13.02
CA LEU A 216 -10.80 -4.38 12.45
C LEU A 216 -10.14 -3.49 11.41
N ARG A 217 -10.52 -3.69 10.16
CA ARG A 217 -9.98 -2.91 9.05
C ARG A 217 -11.05 -1.97 8.50
N PRO A 218 -10.85 -0.64 8.52
CA PRO A 218 -11.76 0.30 7.86
C PRO A 218 -11.92 -0.06 6.38
N GLU A 219 -13.17 -0.10 5.91
CA GLU A 219 -13.44 -0.32 4.50
C GLU A 219 -13.35 0.99 3.71
N ARG A 220 -13.13 0.86 2.41
CA ARG A 220 -13.08 2.02 1.50
C ARG A 220 -14.50 2.35 1.06
N ASN A 221 -14.86 3.63 1.05
CA ASN A 221 -16.19 4.05 0.61
C ASN A 221 -16.37 4.05 -0.92
N GLY A 222 -15.33 3.73 -1.69
CA GLY A 222 -15.37 3.72 -3.16
C GLY A 222 -15.36 5.10 -3.83
N TYR A 223 -15.30 6.18 -3.05
CA TYR A 223 -15.16 7.57 -3.50
C TYR A 223 -13.78 8.16 -3.22
N GLY A 224 -12.86 7.36 -2.65
CA GLY A 224 -11.49 7.78 -2.36
C GLY A 224 -11.20 7.98 -0.87
N GLY A 225 -12.20 7.80 -0.01
CA GLY A 225 -12.08 7.83 1.45
C GLY A 225 -12.38 6.49 2.12
N GLU A 226 -12.54 6.55 3.44
CA GLU A 226 -12.90 5.42 4.30
C GLU A 226 -14.39 5.51 4.65
N SER A 227 -15.06 4.36 4.69
CA SER A 227 -16.40 4.25 5.24
C SER A 227 -16.32 4.19 6.77
N MET A 228 -17.46 4.33 7.43
CA MET A 228 -17.61 3.97 8.85
C MET A 228 -17.79 2.47 9.06
N LEU A 229 -17.90 1.70 7.98
CA LEU A 229 -18.03 0.25 8.02
C LEU A 229 -16.63 -0.38 8.10
N VAL A 230 -16.55 -1.51 8.79
CA VAL A 230 -15.29 -2.23 8.96
C VAL A 230 -15.41 -3.65 8.43
N GLU A 231 -14.28 -4.19 7.98
CA GLU A 231 -14.10 -5.63 7.84
C GLU A 231 -13.61 -6.15 9.19
N TYR A 232 -14.41 -7.01 9.79
CA TYR A 232 -14.08 -7.75 11.00
C TYR A 232 -13.41 -9.07 10.62
N THR A 233 -12.25 -9.34 11.21
CA THR A 233 -11.62 -10.66 11.23
C THR A 233 -11.55 -11.12 12.68
N SER A 234 -12.16 -12.27 12.98
CA SER A 234 -12.18 -12.83 14.31
C SER A 234 -10.80 -13.25 14.79
N ILE A 235 -10.68 -13.51 16.09
CA ILE A 235 -9.64 -14.40 16.60
C ILE A 235 -9.71 -15.73 15.84
N GLY A 236 -8.58 -16.22 15.34
CA GLY A 236 -8.49 -17.54 14.70
C GLY A 236 -8.19 -18.64 15.71
N TRP A 237 -8.57 -19.86 15.36
CA TRP A 237 -8.29 -21.06 16.16
C TRP A 237 -7.66 -22.15 15.31
N ALA A 238 -6.66 -22.83 15.85
CA ALA A 238 -6.02 -23.97 15.18
C ALA A 238 -5.84 -25.16 16.12
N THR A 239 -5.90 -26.38 15.59
CA THR A 239 -5.51 -27.58 16.35
C THR A 239 -4.00 -27.64 16.51
N THR A 240 -3.52 -28.16 17.64
CA THR A 240 -2.08 -28.32 17.86
C THR A 240 -1.49 -29.55 17.19
N GLU A 241 -2.35 -30.53 16.91
CA GLU A 241 -2.03 -31.78 16.24
C GLU A 241 -2.45 -31.77 14.75
N PRO A 242 -1.72 -32.51 13.90
CA PRO A 242 -2.08 -32.66 12.49
C PRO A 242 -3.29 -33.58 12.30
N ILE A 243 -4.07 -33.33 11.25
CA ILE A 243 -5.21 -34.16 10.83
C ILE A 243 -4.92 -34.73 9.44
N GLN A 244 -4.33 -35.92 9.37
CA GLN A 244 -3.79 -36.48 8.11
C GLN A 244 -4.67 -37.58 7.51
N ASP A 245 -5.30 -38.41 8.36
CA ASP A 245 -6.16 -39.49 7.90
C ASP A 245 -7.42 -38.96 7.18
N TYR A 246 -7.67 -39.47 5.97
CA TYR A 246 -8.74 -38.99 5.10
C TYR A 246 -10.14 -39.16 5.71
N SER A 247 -10.41 -40.31 6.34
CA SER A 247 -11.68 -40.52 7.05
C SER A 247 -11.85 -39.53 8.19
N THR A 248 -10.79 -39.32 8.97
CA THR A 248 -10.81 -38.38 10.09
C THR A 248 -11.05 -36.94 9.61
N LYS A 249 -10.48 -36.51 8.48
CA LYS A 249 -10.76 -35.19 7.89
C LYS A 249 -12.24 -35.03 7.53
N LEU A 250 -12.85 -36.06 6.92
CA LEU A 250 -14.28 -36.05 6.59
C LEU A 250 -15.15 -35.97 7.85
N ASP A 251 -14.83 -36.78 8.86
CA ASP A 251 -15.58 -36.82 10.12
C ASP A 251 -15.49 -35.47 10.85
N VAL A 252 -14.28 -34.88 10.94
CA VAL A 252 -14.07 -33.54 11.52
C VAL A 252 -14.88 -32.48 10.78
N MET A 253 -14.85 -32.46 9.45
CA MET A 253 -15.63 -31.49 8.66
C MET A 253 -17.13 -31.71 8.81
N ALA A 254 -17.60 -32.94 8.95
CA ALA A 254 -19.00 -33.25 9.23
C ALA A 254 -19.42 -32.79 10.64
N THR A 255 -18.55 -32.92 11.65
CA THR A 255 -18.81 -32.37 12.98
C THR A 255 -18.94 -30.85 12.92
N ILE A 256 -18.07 -30.15 12.17
CA ILE A 256 -18.17 -28.69 11.97
C ILE A 256 -19.48 -28.34 11.26
N ASP A 257 -19.81 -29.04 10.18
CA ASP A 257 -21.04 -28.82 9.40
C ASP A 257 -22.31 -28.93 10.27
N SER A 258 -22.34 -29.90 11.21
CA SER A 258 -23.44 -30.03 12.17
C SER A 258 -23.56 -28.81 13.09
N VAL A 259 -22.44 -28.32 13.63
CA VAL A 259 -22.47 -27.12 14.51
C VAL A 259 -22.90 -25.89 13.72
N VAL A 260 -22.34 -25.71 12.53
CA VAL A 260 -22.71 -24.65 11.59
C VAL A 260 -24.22 -24.66 11.32
N ALA A 261 -24.80 -25.81 11.02
CA ALA A 261 -26.24 -25.95 10.81
C ALA A 261 -27.08 -25.63 12.06
N GLU A 262 -26.61 -25.97 13.26
CA GLU A 262 -27.26 -25.64 14.54
C GLU A 262 -27.24 -24.13 14.84
N HIS A 263 -26.20 -23.43 14.37
CA HIS A 263 -26.11 -21.97 14.35
C HIS A 263 -26.90 -21.32 13.20
N GLY A 264 -27.67 -22.10 12.44
CA GLY A 264 -28.55 -21.59 11.38
C GLY A 264 -27.83 -21.20 10.08
N LEU A 265 -26.54 -21.56 9.95
CA LEU A 265 -25.77 -21.33 8.73
C LEU A 265 -26.04 -22.43 7.68
N PRO A 266 -25.91 -22.11 6.37
CA PRO A 266 -25.89 -23.11 5.32
C PRO A 266 -24.76 -24.14 5.50
N PRO A 267 -24.90 -25.34 4.92
CA PRO A 267 -23.85 -26.35 4.95
C PRO A 267 -22.53 -25.84 4.38
N LEU A 268 -21.42 -26.34 4.91
CA LEU A 268 -20.08 -26.04 4.43
C LEU A 268 -19.92 -26.44 2.96
N TYR A 269 -19.45 -25.48 2.17
CA TYR A 269 -19.03 -25.68 0.80
C TYR A 269 -17.53 -25.96 0.74
N SER A 270 -17.15 -27.05 0.07
CA SER A 270 -15.74 -27.36 -0.22
C SER A 270 -15.29 -26.66 -1.50
N PHE A 271 -14.27 -25.81 -1.41
CA PHE A 271 -13.68 -25.14 -2.57
C PHE A 271 -12.94 -26.09 -3.51
N ASN A 272 -12.46 -27.21 -3.00
CA ASN A 272 -11.53 -28.10 -3.68
C ASN A 272 -11.95 -29.58 -3.68
N GLY A 273 -13.17 -29.86 -3.24
CA GLY A 273 -13.81 -31.17 -3.32
C GLY A 273 -14.41 -31.48 -4.71
N GLU A 274 -15.07 -32.64 -4.82
CA GLU A 274 -15.64 -33.17 -6.06
C GLU A 274 -16.68 -32.23 -6.72
N PHE A 275 -17.39 -31.45 -5.91
CA PHE A 275 -18.42 -30.50 -6.36
C PHE A 275 -17.88 -29.08 -6.57
N SER A 276 -16.55 -28.91 -6.55
CA SER A 276 -15.93 -27.65 -6.90
C SER A 276 -16.24 -27.28 -8.35
N GLY A 277 -16.59 -26.01 -8.59
CA GLY A 277 -16.70 -25.46 -9.95
C GLY A 277 -15.35 -25.13 -10.59
N ILE A 278 -14.23 -25.40 -9.89
CA ILE A 278 -12.88 -25.05 -10.32
C ILE A 278 -12.33 -26.14 -11.26
N ASP A 279 -11.60 -25.71 -12.29
CA ASP A 279 -10.93 -26.62 -13.22
C ASP A 279 -9.94 -27.56 -12.46
N PRO A 280 -9.95 -28.88 -12.71
CA PRO A 280 -9.09 -29.83 -12.00
C PRO A 280 -7.59 -29.50 -12.05
N THR A 281 -7.11 -28.92 -13.15
CA THR A 281 -5.70 -28.52 -13.26
C THR A 281 -5.36 -27.32 -12.39
N MET A 282 -6.35 -26.44 -12.16
CA MET A 282 -6.24 -25.35 -11.19
C MET A 282 -6.31 -25.87 -9.77
N ILE A 283 -7.17 -26.86 -9.49
CA ILE A 283 -7.21 -27.55 -8.19
C ILE A 283 -5.83 -28.16 -7.89
N ALA A 284 -5.27 -28.98 -8.78
CA ALA A 284 -3.96 -29.59 -8.58
C ALA A 284 -2.85 -28.55 -8.36
N LYS A 285 -2.91 -27.40 -9.04
CA LYS A 285 -1.95 -26.31 -8.87
C LYS A 285 -2.06 -25.62 -7.51
N LEU A 286 -3.27 -25.46 -6.97
CA LEU A 286 -3.53 -24.73 -5.72
C LEU A 286 -3.44 -25.63 -4.48
N TYR A 287 -3.82 -26.90 -4.62
CA TYR A 287 -4.00 -27.85 -3.50
C TYR A 287 -3.09 -29.10 -3.60
N GLY A 288 -2.22 -29.16 -4.62
CA GLY A 288 -1.20 -30.21 -4.80
C GLY A 288 -1.66 -31.42 -5.62
N SER A 289 -2.95 -31.74 -5.60
CA SER A 289 -3.55 -32.83 -6.38
C SER A 289 -4.97 -32.51 -6.82
N GLU A 290 -5.43 -33.14 -7.90
CA GLU A 290 -6.85 -33.12 -8.29
C GLU A 290 -7.69 -34.13 -7.49
N ASP A 291 -7.06 -35.13 -6.85
CA ASP A 291 -7.75 -36.04 -5.92
C ASP A 291 -7.78 -35.42 -4.51
N PRO A 292 -8.96 -35.16 -3.92
CA PRO A 292 -9.08 -34.64 -2.56
C PRO A 292 -8.31 -35.43 -1.49
N ARG A 293 -8.11 -36.73 -1.70
CA ARG A 293 -7.34 -37.60 -0.78
C ARG A 293 -5.86 -37.24 -0.71
N GLU A 294 -5.32 -36.71 -1.80
CA GLU A 294 -3.91 -36.40 -1.98
C GLU A 294 -3.63 -34.88 -1.92
N GLN A 295 -4.64 -34.08 -1.58
CA GLN A 295 -4.48 -32.63 -1.43
C GLN A 295 -3.83 -32.28 -0.09
N HIS A 296 -2.92 -31.30 -0.12
CA HIS A 296 -2.25 -30.77 1.09
C HIS A 296 -3.09 -29.74 1.84
N THR A 297 -4.19 -29.28 1.24
CA THR A 297 -5.08 -28.27 1.82
C THR A 297 -6.50 -28.65 1.51
N TRP A 298 -7.35 -28.58 2.54
CA TRP A 298 -8.80 -28.74 2.46
C TRP A 298 -9.40 -27.41 2.83
N GLU A 299 -10.13 -26.78 1.92
CA GLU A 299 -10.65 -25.43 2.12
C GLU A 299 -12.17 -25.44 2.07
N TYR A 300 -12.78 -25.12 3.19
CA TYR A 300 -14.23 -25.11 3.37
C TYR A 300 -14.69 -23.73 3.81
N TYR A 301 -15.89 -23.36 3.37
CA TYR A 301 -16.50 -22.10 3.77
C TYR A 301 -18.02 -22.19 3.84
N THR A 302 -18.61 -21.29 4.61
CA THR A 302 -20.05 -20.98 4.56
C THR A 302 -20.26 -19.50 4.86
N ASP A 303 -21.41 -18.97 4.47
CA ASP A 303 -21.84 -17.60 4.79
C ASP A 303 -23.32 -17.54 5.19
N ASN A 304 -23.72 -16.47 5.88
CA ASN A 304 -25.12 -16.20 6.21
C ASN A 304 -25.77 -15.15 5.31
N TYR A 305 -25.37 -15.04 4.03
CA TYR A 305 -25.92 -14.02 3.13
C TYR A 305 -27.47 -13.97 3.19
N PRO A 306 -28.09 -12.78 3.37
CA PRO A 306 -27.52 -11.44 3.18
C PRO A 306 -26.71 -10.88 4.36
N ASP A 307 -26.66 -11.56 5.50
CA ASP A 307 -25.79 -11.14 6.61
C ASP A 307 -24.29 -11.34 6.25
N PRO A 308 -23.37 -10.62 6.94
CA PRO A 308 -22.02 -10.43 6.45
C PRO A 308 -21.04 -11.54 6.86
N MET A 309 -21.43 -12.45 7.76
CA MET A 309 -20.54 -13.41 8.39
C MET A 309 -20.17 -14.55 7.44
N ARG A 310 -18.87 -14.83 7.34
CA ARG A 310 -18.30 -15.94 6.57
C ARG A 310 -17.37 -16.73 7.47
N LEU A 311 -17.64 -18.02 7.63
CA LEU A 311 -16.75 -18.96 8.31
C LEU A 311 -15.84 -19.61 7.27
N TYR A 312 -14.55 -19.66 7.58
CA TYR A 312 -13.56 -20.49 6.88
C TYR A 312 -13.06 -21.58 7.82
N ALA A 313 -13.00 -22.81 7.34
CA ALA A 313 -12.46 -23.96 8.04
C ALA A 313 -11.51 -24.73 7.10
N ASN A 314 -10.22 -24.71 7.42
CA ASN A 314 -9.17 -25.24 6.56
C ASN A 314 -8.38 -26.32 7.27
N ILE A 315 -8.15 -27.48 6.63
CA ILE A 315 -7.17 -28.46 7.12
C ILE A 315 -5.91 -28.40 6.26
N TYR A 316 -4.76 -28.24 6.91
CA TYR A 316 -3.45 -28.31 6.28
C TYR A 316 -2.77 -29.64 6.62
N ASP A 317 -2.34 -30.37 5.60
CA ASP A 317 -1.72 -31.68 5.71
C ASP A 317 -0.43 -31.74 4.88
N LEU A 318 0.71 -31.72 5.57
CA LEU A 318 2.03 -31.79 4.95
C LEU A 318 2.41 -33.20 4.52
N SER A 319 1.71 -34.25 4.98
CA SER A 319 1.94 -35.61 4.49
C SER A 319 1.63 -35.75 2.99
N ASN A 320 0.79 -34.84 2.47
CA ASN A 320 0.44 -34.70 1.06
C ASN A 320 1.28 -33.64 0.31
N ASP A 321 2.42 -33.20 0.87
CA ASP A 321 3.36 -32.28 0.20
C ASP A 321 4.70 -32.97 -0.18
N PRO A 322 4.73 -33.80 -1.22
CA PRO A 322 5.93 -34.55 -1.59
C PRO A 322 7.07 -33.66 -2.11
N THR A 323 6.80 -32.42 -2.55
CA THR A 323 7.82 -31.51 -3.05
C THR A 323 8.42 -30.62 -1.96
N GLY A 324 7.73 -30.48 -0.82
CA GLY A 324 8.13 -29.58 0.27
C GLY A 324 7.91 -28.11 -0.05
N ASP A 325 7.17 -27.79 -1.12
CA ASP A 325 6.90 -26.40 -1.50
C ASP A 325 5.77 -25.80 -0.66
N PHE A 326 4.79 -26.61 -0.28
CA PHE A 326 3.73 -26.19 0.62
C PHE A 326 4.26 -26.00 2.05
N LEU A 327 5.19 -26.85 2.51
CA LEU A 327 5.88 -26.70 3.79
C LEU A 327 6.53 -25.32 3.93
N LYS A 328 7.24 -24.82 2.92
CA LYS A 328 7.84 -23.47 2.96
C LYS A 328 6.79 -22.37 3.16
N THR A 329 5.61 -22.56 2.56
CA THR A 329 4.49 -21.63 2.71
C THR A 329 3.96 -21.66 4.14
N ARG A 330 3.79 -22.85 4.72
CA ARG A 330 3.37 -23.05 6.11
C ARG A 330 4.39 -22.52 7.11
N GLU A 331 5.68 -22.71 6.88
CA GLU A 331 6.76 -22.16 7.73
C GLU A 331 6.78 -20.63 7.70
N ALA A 332 6.61 -20.01 6.53
CA ALA A 332 6.53 -18.55 6.41
C ALA A 332 5.32 -17.99 7.14
N GLN A 333 4.20 -18.70 7.08
CA GLN A 333 2.97 -18.35 7.75
C GLN A 333 3.10 -18.50 9.28
N ASN A 334 3.61 -19.64 9.78
CA ASN A 334 3.91 -19.85 11.19
C ASN A 334 4.84 -18.77 11.75
N ALA A 335 5.89 -18.39 11.01
CA ALA A 335 6.80 -17.32 11.44
C ALA A 335 6.10 -15.95 11.56
N ARG A 336 4.99 -15.74 10.84
CA ARG A 336 4.23 -14.48 10.82
C ARG A 336 3.15 -14.43 11.89
N THR A 337 2.37 -15.50 12.05
CA THR A 337 1.15 -15.53 12.87
C THR A 337 1.25 -16.44 14.09
N GLY A 338 2.29 -17.27 14.17
CA GLY A 338 2.46 -18.28 15.20
C GLY A 338 1.61 -19.53 15.00
N GLU A 339 0.86 -19.62 13.90
CA GLU A 339 -0.07 -20.73 13.67
C GLU A 339 0.64 -22.07 13.43
N PRO A 340 0.10 -23.21 13.90
CA PRO A 340 0.65 -24.53 13.61
C PRO A 340 0.84 -24.79 12.10
N LEU A 341 1.85 -25.59 11.76
CA LEU A 341 2.18 -25.90 10.36
C LEU A 341 1.10 -26.75 9.68
N GLU A 342 0.46 -27.62 10.46
CA GLU A 342 -0.59 -28.57 10.06
C GLU A 342 -1.77 -28.50 11.01
N GLY A 343 -2.87 -29.14 10.63
CA GLY A 343 -4.08 -29.24 11.44
C GLY A 343 -5.23 -28.42 10.88
N LEU A 344 -6.32 -28.38 11.62
CA LEU A 344 -7.49 -27.56 11.33
C LEU A 344 -7.22 -26.12 11.75
N GLN A 345 -7.63 -25.16 10.93
CA GLN A 345 -7.61 -23.74 11.19
C GLN A 345 -8.95 -23.11 10.84
N MET A 346 -9.44 -22.22 11.70
CA MET A 346 -10.73 -21.59 11.53
C MET A 346 -10.66 -20.09 11.79
N VAL A 347 -11.40 -19.32 11.00
CA VAL A 347 -11.55 -17.88 11.14
C VAL A 347 -12.91 -17.43 10.61
N VAL A 348 -13.49 -16.41 11.22
CA VAL A 348 -14.68 -15.72 10.73
C VAL A 348 -14.26 -14.37 10.18
N ILE A 349 -14.78 -14.03 9.01
CA ILE A 349 -14.62 -12.73 8.38
C ILE A 349 -16.02 -12.16 8.12
N ALA A 350 -16.25 -10.91 8.49
CA ALA A 350 -17.46 -10.17 8.13
C ALA A 350 -17.11 -8.82 7.50
N SER A 351 -17.61 -8.58 6.30
CA SER A 351 -17.39 -7.32 5.58
C SER A 351 -18.50 -6.32 5.87
N ALA A 352 -18.20 -5.04 5.71
CA ALA A 352 -19.17 -3.95 5.78
C ALA A 352 -20.02 -3.91 7.07
N VAL A 353 -19.49 -4.36 8.22
CA VAL A 353 -20.22 -4.32 9.49
C VAL A 353 -20.15 -2.93 10.13
N LEU A 354 -21.25 -2.51 10.76
CA LEU A 354 -21.37 -1.28 11.53
C LEU A 354 -21.40 -1.61 13.02
N SER A 355 -20.64 -0.87 13.83
CA SER A 355 -20.75 -0.98 15.28
C SER A 355 -22.05 -0.34 15.77
N GLU A 356 -22.70 -0.95 16.76
CA GLU A 356 -23.88 -0.39 17.42
C GLU A 356 -23.62 1.01 17.99
N ASP A 357 -22.40 1.26 18.49
CA ASP A 357 -21.99 2.55 19.03
C ASP A 357 -21.93 3.66 17.96
N ASP A 358 -21.68 3.28 16.70
CA ASP A 358 -21.52 4.19 15.57
C ASP A 358 -22.81 4.38 14.75
N GLN A 359 -23.86 3.61 15.03
CA GLN A 359 -25.10 3.59 14.25
C GLN A 359 -25.77 4.97 14.16
N ALA A 360 -25.88 5.69 15.28
CA ALA A 360 -26.51 7.01 15.30
C ALA A 360 -25.70 8.06 14.51
N GLU A 361 -24.36 7.99 14.56
CA GLU A 361 -23.50 8.88 13.77
C GLU A 361 -23.58 8.54 12.28
N PHE A 362 -23.65 7.26 11.93
CA PHE A 362 -23.83 6.80 10.55
C PHE A 362 -25.13 7.35 9.95
N GLU A 363 -26.26 7.18 10.63
CA GLU A 363 -27.56 7.71 10.20
C GLU A 363 -27.57 9.23 10.08
N GLU A 364 -26.92 9.94 11.01
CA GLU A 364 -26.83 11.40 10.97
C GLU A 364 -26.02 11.85 9.74
N LYS A 365 -24.84 11.26 9.50
CA LYS A 365 -24.02 11.61 8.34
C LYS A 365 -24.73 11.32 7.03
N LEU A 366 -25.48 10.23 6.92
CA LEU A 366 -26.22 9.89 5.70
C LEU A 366 -27.23 10.97 5.27
N LYS A 367 -27.72 11.82 6.18
CA LYS A 367 -28.62 12.94 5.84
C LYS A 367 -27.99 13.93 4.87
N ASP A 368 -26.66 14.05 4.89
CA ASP A 368 -25.91 14.91 3.99
C ASP A 368 -25.65 14.28 2.61
N TYR A 369 -25.99 12.99 2.41
CA TYR A 369 -25.70 12.24 1.18
C TYR A 369 -26.96 11.67 0.49
N PRO A 370 -27.95 12.50 0.12
CA PRO A 370 -29.14 12.01 -0.56
C PRO A 370 -28.81 11.41 -1.93
N GLY A 371 -29.18 10.16 -2.15
CA GLY A 371 -29.00 9.46 -3.43
C GLY A 371 -27.62 8.83 -3.64
N PHE A 372 -26.75 8.85 -2.64
CA PHE A 372 -25.53 8.05 -2.64
C PHE A 372 -25.88 6.59 -2.33
N GLN A 373 -25.43 5.71 -3.21
CA GLN A 373 -25.44 4.26 -3.05
C GLN A 373 -24.11 3.74 -3.53
#